data_AF-A0A7S0YVF8-F1
#
_entry.id   AF-A0A7S0YVF8-F1
#
_cell.length_a   1.000
_cell.length_b   1.000
_cell.length_c   1.000
_cell.angle_alpha   90.00
_cell.angle_beta   90.00
_cell.angle_gamma   90.00
#
_symmetry.space_group_name_H-M   'P 1'
#
loop_
_entity.id
_entity.type
_entity.pdbx_description
1 polymer ?
#
loop_
_entity_poly.entity_id
_entity_poly.type
_entity_poly.pdbx_seq_one_letter_code
_entity_poly.pdbx_strand_id
1 'polypeptide(L)'
;MPSTPKFLSLALLGLLLLSSTCQAASHGGDEDGHDHDHAEGTYEWVGTFELPKGDHTLTFKKVDGKYADPSILMSFMRLEAGAKFDDDLHKEQKEPFAHALEKTTEAVKDACVAAKKEMGTEDCPMHLEDGDKIDLSELEVHSHEGHDHGRRDSHAGEKESMFVLLEMMDSKAETKFTLSIADTGTYAMITQHMMTEFGENYLTAAGGANVKPTDVSFPPVEVKTTSSSSSTRPLGLGMVLVSLLAIMGYLV
;
A
#
# COMPACT_ATOMS: atom_id res chain seq x y z
N MET A 1 63.23 -41.61 -7.41
CA MET A 1 62.08 -42.07 -6.62
C MET A 1 61.75 -40.99 -5.59
N PRO A 2 60.48 -40.56 -5.50
CA PRO A 2 60.09 -39.34 -4.78
C PRO A 2 59.74 -39.64 -3.32
N SER A 3 59.95 -38.69 -2.41
CA SER A 3 59.22 -38.65 -1.14
C SER A 3 58.75 -37.23 -0.86
N THR A 4 57.43 -37.11 -0.76
CA THR A 4 56.68 -35.90 -0.43
C THR A 4 56.76 -35.61 1.07
N PRO A 5 56.65 -34.34 1.50
CA PRO A 5 56.21 -34.04 2.86
C PRO A 5 54.69 -33.99 2.92
N LYS A 6 54.16 -34.64 3.97
CA LYS A 6 52.74 -34.77 4.30
C LYS A 6 52.24 -33.47 4.94
N PHE A 7 51.13 -32.94 4.43
CA PHE A 7 50.32 -31.96 5.15
C PHE A 7 49.56 -32.66 6.28
N LEU A 8 49.87 -32.28 7.53
CA LEU A 8 48.98 -32.45 8.67
C LEU A 8 48.02 -31.24 8.69
N SER A 9 46.72 -31.48 8.58
CA SER A 9 45.74 -30.58 9.18
C SER A 9 44.59 -31.43 9.71
N LEU A 10 44.46 -31.37 11.03
CA LEU A 10 43.52 -32.13 11.84
C LEU A 10 42.59 -31.11 12.50
N ALA A 11 41.31 -31.48 12.57
CA ALA A 11 40.27 -30.96 13.46
C ALA A 11 39.54 -29.65 13.09
N LEU A 12 38.28 -29.80 12.70
CA LEU A 12 37.12 -29.12 13.32
C LEU A 12 35.91 -30.02 13.04
N LEU A 13 35.51 -30.93 13.94
CA LEU A 13 34.55 -30.72 15.04
C LEU A 13 33.49 -29.66 14.63
N GLY A 14 32.23 -29.98 14.38
CA GLY A 14 31.40 -30.97 15.06
C GLY A 14 30.24 -30.22 15.72
N LEU A 15 29.20 -29.95 14.92
CA LEU A 15 27.79 -29.80 15.26
C LEU A 15 27.43 -29.81 16.75
N LEU A 16 26.86 -28.72 17.30
CA LEU A 16 25.97 -28.80 18.48
C LEU A 16 25.03 -27.58 18.62
N LEU A 17 23.75 -27.86 18.40
CA LEU A 17 22.53 -27.45 19.11
C LEU A 17 22.01 -25.99 19.11
N LEU A 18 20.82 -25.87 18.50
CA LEU A 18 19.77 -24.89 18.77
C LEU A 18 19.35 -24.89 20.25
N SER A 19 19.26 -23.71 20.86
CA SER A 19 18.25 -23.40 21.88
C SER A 19 18.03 -21.88 21.93
N SER A 20 17.15 -21.35 21.08
CA SER A 20 16.64 -19.99 21.24
C SER A 20 15.43 -20.04 22.18
N THR A 21 15.65 -19.69 23.45
CA THR A 21 14.59 -19.34 24.37
C THR A 21 14.16 -17.91 24.08
N CYS A 22 12.91 -17.73 23.65
CA CYS A 22 12.28 -16.42 23.52
C CYS A 22 11.98 -15.87 24.92
N GLN A 23 12.62 -14.76 25.30
CA GLN A 23 12.31 -14.03 26.52
C GLN A 23 11.64 -12.72 26.12
N ALA A 24 10.32 -12.68 26.25
CA ALA A 24 9.56 -11.44 26.22
C ALA A 24 9.87 -10.61 27.49
N ALA A 25 10.26 -9.36 27.30
CA ALA A 25 10.21 -8.34 28.35
C ALA A 25 9.82 -7.01 27.71
N SER A 26 8.61 -6.56 28.05
CA SER A 26 8.03 -5.26 27.74
C SER A 26 8.65 -4.16 28.61
N HIS A 27 9.11 -3.04 28.06
CA HIS A 27 9.15 -1.68 28.64
C HIS A 27 8.92 -0.75 27.43
N GLY A 28 7.90 0.11 27.33
CA GLY A 28 7.42 1.07 28.33
C GLY A 28 8.18 2.38 28.12
N GLY A 29 7.70 3.23 27.20
CA GLY A 29 8.29 4.53 26.89
C GLY A 29 7.31 5.38 26.09
N ASP A 30 6.55 6.20 26.80
CA ASP A 30 5.75 7.31 26.26
C ASP A 30 6.67 8.38 25.68
N GLU A 31 6.56 8.68 24.39
CA GLU A 31 7.01 9.94 23.82
C GLU A 31 5.88 10.55 22.98
N ASP A 32 5.36 11.67 23.48
CA ASP A 32 4.42 12.56 22.81
C ASP A 32 5.07 13.14 21.53
N GLY A 33 4.79 12.50 20.40
CA GLY A 33 5.02 13.05 19.05
C GLY A 33 3.70 13.59 18.48
N HIS A 34 3.56 14.92 18.47
CA HIS A 34 2.51 15.59 17.71
C HIS A 34 2.92 15.72 16.23
N ASP A 35 1.93 15.61 15.33
CA ASP A 35 1.95 15.85 13.88
C ASP A 35 2.78 14.85 13.04
N HIS A 36 2.22 14.10 12.08
CA HIS A 36 1.09 14.38 11.20
C HIS A 36 0.10 13.22 11.14
N ASP A 37 -1.20 13.54 10.99
CA ASP A 37 -2.23 12.59 10.59
C ASP A 37 -1.94 12.08 9.16
N HIS A 38 -1.02 11.12 9.05
CA HIS A 38 -1.08 10.16 7.95
C HIS A 38 -2.36 9.38 8.17
N ALA A 39 -3.27 9.38 7.19
CA ALA A 39 -4.43 8.50 7.22
C ALA A 39 -3.95 7.09 7.60
N GLU A 40 -4.34 6.62 8.78
CA GLU A 40 -3.83 5.36 9.33
C GLU A 40 -4.04 4.24 8.29
N GLY A 41 -2.94 3.78 7.67
CA GLY A 41 -2.85 2.47 7.02
C GLY A 41 -3.34 2.32 5.57
N THR A 42 -3.59 3.40 4.80
CA THR A 42 -4.11 3.25 3.42
C THR A 42 -3.24 3.94 2.36
N TYR A 43 -3.49 3.60 1.09
CA TYR A 43 -2.97 4.33 -0.07
C TYR A 43 -3.50 5.77 -0.08
N GLU A 44 -2.79 6.70 -0.71
CA GLU A 44 -3.15 8.12 -0.73
C GLU A 44 -3.83 8.56 -2.02
N TRP A 45 -3.64 7.83 -3.12
CA TRP A 45 -4.08 8.27 -4.44
C TRP A 45 -4.47 7.11 -5.34
N VAL A 46 -5.52 7.32 -6.15
CA VAL A 46 -5.91 6.42 -7.22
C VAL A 46 -6.07 7.19 -8.52
N GLY A 47 -5.42 6.71 -9.58
CA GLY A 47 -5.64 7.19 -10.93
C GLY A 47 -6.20 6.10 -11.82
N THR A 48 -7.26 6.44 -12.53
CA THR A 48 -7.83 5.60 -13.59
C THR A 48 -7.25 6.02 -14.93
N PHE A 49 -6.84 5.06 -15.75
CA PHE A 49 -6.18 5.28 -17.03
C PHE A 49 -6.84 4.44 -18.12
N GLU A 50 -6.95 5.03 -19.31
CA GLU A 50 -7.22 4.28 -20.54
C GLU A 50 -5.88 3.92 -21.18
N LEU A 51 -5.50 2.64 -21.08
CA LEU A 51 -4.21 2.17 -21.54
C LEU A 51 -4.36 1.31 -22.80
N PRO A 52 -3.74 1.69 -23.93
CA PRO A 52 -3.63 0.80 -25.07
C PRO A 52 -2.70 -0.36 -24.76
N LYS A 53 -2.97 -1.51 -25.40
CA LYS A 53 -2.06 -2.65 -25.44
C LYS A 53 -0.64 -2.22 -25.80
N GLY A 54 0.33 -2.75 -25.06
CA GLY A 54 1.76 -2.50 -25.26
C GLY A 54 2.45 -2.12 -23.96
N ASP A 55 3.73 -1.77 -24.11
CA ASP A 55 4.56 -1.35 -22.99
C ASP A 55 4.42 0.16 -22.75
N HIS A 56 4.29 0.51 -21.48
CA HIS A 56 4.34 1.88 -20.96
C HIS A 56 5.49 1.98 -19.95
N THR A 57 6.03 3.17 -19.75
CA THR A 57 7.08 3.43 -18.78
C THR A 57 6.50 4.19 -17.60
N LEU A 58 6.55 3.57 -16.43
CA LEU A 58 6.27 4.19 -15.14
C LEU A 58 7.58 4.76 -14.59
N THR A 59 7.64 6.06 -14.33
CA THR A 59 8.84 6.78 -13.91
C THR A 59 8.62 7.50 -12.58
N PHE A 60 9.51 7.23 -11.63
CA PHE A 60 9.60 7.92 -10.36
C PHE A 60 10.82 8.83 -10.40
N LYS A 61 10.64 10.14 -10.20
CA LYS A 61 11.74 11.11 -10.16
C LYS A 61 11.96 11.59 -8.75
N LYS A 62 13.21 11.92 -8.44
CA LYS A 62 13.55 12.63 -7.21
C LYS A 62 12.94 14.04 -7.23
N VAL A 63 12.25 14.41 -6.17
CA VAL A 63 11.82 15.78 -5.88
C VAL A 63 12.80 16.35 -4.85
N ASP A 64 13.37 17.52 -5.14
CA ASP A 64 14.42 18.14 -4.31
C ASP A 64 15.61 17.21 -3.98
N GLY A 65 15.94 16.31 -4.92
CA GLY A 65 17.07 15.39 -4.81
C GLY A 65 16.80 14.14 -3.96
N LYS A 66 15.55 13.89 -3.56
CA LYS A 66 15.15 12.68 -2.81
C LYS A 66 13.93 12.01 -3.41
N TYR A 67 13.82 10.70 -3.24
CA TYR A 67 12.55 10.00 -3.42
C TYR A 67 11.67 10.21 -2.18
N ALA A 68 10.36 10.08 -2.36
CA ALA A 68 9.40 10.11 -1.25
C ALA A 68 9.75 9.05 -0.20
N ASP A 69 9.97 7.83 -0.67
CA ASP A 69 10.44 6.71 0.14
C ASP A 69 11.44 5.81 -0.62
N PRO A 70 12.26 5.00 0.09
CA PRO A 70 13.16 4.02 -0.54
C PRO A 70 12.42 2.91 -1.29
N SER A 71 11.19 2.59 -0.87
CA SER A 71 10.32 1.65 -1.57
C SER A 71 8.88 2.14 -1.51
N ILE A 72 8.11 1.92 -2.58
CA ILE A 72 6.72 2.37 -2.69
C ILE A 72 5.84 1.15 -3.00
N LEU A 73 4.80 0.93 -2.19
CA LEU A 73 3.76 -0.04 -2.51
C LEU A 73 2.77 0.53 -3.53
N MET A 74 2.43 -0.27 -4.53
CA MET A 74 1.38 0.02 -5.51
C MET A 74 0.46 -1.18 -5.72
N SER A 75 -0.78 -0.90 -6.10
CA SER A 75 -1.71 -1.90 -6.59
C SER A 75 -2.25 -1.52 -7.98
N PHE A 76 -2.48 -2.53 -8.80
CA PHE A 76 -3.07 -2.40 -10.14
C PHE A 76 -4.36 -3.22 -10.22
N MET A 77 -5.40 -2.62 -10.79
CA MET A 77 -6.66 -3.29 -11.10
C MET A 77 -7.06 -3.00 -12.54
N ARG A 78 -7.66 -3.99 -13.20
CA ARG A 78 -8.34 -3.77 -14.48
C ARG A 78 -9.82 -3.56 -14.19
N LEU A 79 -10.40 -2.51 -14.75
CA LEU A 79 -11.80 -2.15 -14.55
C LEU A 79 -12.60 -2.34 -15.83
N GLU A 80 -13.92 -2.37 -15.69
CA GLU A 80 -14.83 -2.24 -16.82
C GLU A 80 -14.54 -0.97 -17.62
N ALA A 81 -14.78 -1.04 -18.93
CA ALA A 81 -14.44 0.05 -19.85
C ALA A 81 -15.16 1.36 -19.46
N GLY A 82 -14.38 2.41 -19.17
CA GLY A 82 -14.88 3.72 -18.75
C GLY A 82 -15.42 3.79 -17.32
N ALA A 83 -15.26 2.72 -16.53
CA ALA A 83 -15.59 2.75 -15.11
C ALA A 83 -14.66 3.69 -14.34
N LYS A 84 -15.16 4.19 -13.21
CA LYS A 84 -14.40 5.00 -12.26
C LYS A 84 -14.05 4.16 -11.04
N PHE A 85 -13.04 4.60 -10.31
CA PHE A 85 -12.75 4.04 -8.99
C PHE A 85 -13.65 4.70 -7.95
N ASP A 86 -14.73 4.02 -7.55
CA ASP A 86 -15.78 4.57 -6.69
C ASP A 86 -15.63 4.19 -5.20
N ASP A 87 -16.58 4.63 -4.38
CA ASP A 87 -16.58 4.42 -2.93
C ASP A 87 -16.62 2.93 -2.53
N ASP A 88 -17.20 2.06 -3.36
CA ASP A 88 -17.29 0.63 -3.07
C ASP A 88 -15.93 -0.04 -3.34
N LEU A 89 -15.29 0.31 -4.47
CA LEU A 89 -13.90 -0.08 -4.74
C LEU A 89 -12.92 0.44 -3.68
N HIS A 90 -13.14 1.65 -3.14
CA HIS A 90 -12.34 2.15 -2.03
C HIS A 90 -12.44 1.26 -0.78
N LYS A 91 -13.65 0.80 -0.42
CA LYS A 91 -13.85 -0.10 0.72
C LYS A 91 -13.22 -1.47 0.48
N GLU A 92 -13.37 -1.99 -0.73
CA GLU A 92 -12.81 -3.29 -1.11
C GLU A 92 -11.28 -3.30 -1.08
N GLN A 93 -10.64 -2.23 -1.55
CA GLN A 93 -9.18 -2.14 -1.61
C GLN A 93 -8.52 -1.69 -0.31
N LYS A 94 -9.27 -1.15 0.66
CA LYS A 94 -8.73 -0.64 1.92
C LYS A 94 -7.92 -1.69 2.67
N GLU A 95 -8.56 -2.81 3.01
CA GLU A 95 -7.94 -3.86 3.82
C GLU A 95 -6.86 -4.66 3.06
N PRO A 96 -7.06 -5.07 1.79
CA PRO A 96 -6.00 -5.74 1.02
C PRO A 96 -4.73 -4.89 0.88
N PHE A 97 -4.87 -3.59 0.64
CA PHE A 97 -3.72 -2.70 0.54
C PHE A 97 -3.01 -2.51 1.89
N ALA A 98 -3.75 -2.31 2.97
CA ALA A 98 -3.19 -2.23 4.32
C ALA A 98 -2.43 -3.51 4.71
N HIS A 99 -3.00 -4.68 4.41
CA HIS A 99 -2.36 -5.97 4.66
C HIS A 99 -1.11 -6.19 3.78
N ALA A 100 -1.16 -5.79 2.52
CA ALA A 100 0.02 -5.79 1.65
C ALA A 100 1.12 -4.86 2.21
N LEU A 101 0.75 -3.69 2.73
CA LEU A 101 1.68 -2.73 3.32
C LEU A 101 2.35 -3.27 4.59
N GLU A 102 1.58 -3.89 5.50
CA GLU A 102 2.14 -4.55 6.70
C GLU A 102 3.19 -5.61 6.33
N LYS A 103 2.91 -6.38 5.27
CA LYS A 103 3.81 -7.40 4.73
C LYS A 103 5.06 -6.86 4.03
N THR A 104 5.15 -5.55 3.80
CA THR A 104 6.35 -4.90 3.23
C THR A 104 7.31 -4.36 4.27
N THR A 105 7.07 -4.55 5.57
CA THR A 105 8.08 -4.24 6.60
C THR A 105 9.32 -5.10 6.41
N GLU A 106 10.53 -4.57 6.66
CA GLU A 106 11.81 -5.25 6.39
C GLU A 106 11.90 -6.69 6.95
N ALA A 107 11.33 -6.91 8.15
CA ALA A 107 11.27 -8.24 8.76
C ALA A 107 10.39 -9.23 7.98
N VAL A 108 9.37 -8.73 7.28
CA VAL A 108 8.46 -9.52 6.44
C VAL A 108 8.95 -9.58 4.99
N LYS A 109 9.70 -8.59 4.48
CA LYS A 109 10.36 -8.66 3.15
C LYS A 109 11.28 -9.87 3.06
N ASP A 110 12.18 -10.03 4.03
CA ASP A 110 13.11 -11.18 4.09
C ASP A 110 12.35 -12.51 4.16
N ALA A 111 11.27 -12.56 4.94
CA ALA A 111 10.40 -13.73 5.05
C ALA A 111 9.62 -14.03 3.76
N CYS A 112 9.14 -13.00 3.04
CA CYS A 112 8.43 -13.11 1.78
C CYS A 112 9.34 -13.60 0.64
N VAL A 113 10.57 -13.08 0.56
CA VAL A 113 11.60 -13.55 -0.39
C VAL A 113 11.93 -15.02 -0.12
N ALA A 114 12.05 -15.41 1.16
CA ALA A 114 12.26 -16.80 1.55
C ALA A 114 11.03 -17.69 1.24
N ALA A 115 9.81 -17.23 1.50
CA ALA A 115 8.57 -17.98 1.31
C ALA A 115 8.23 -18.23 -0.17
N LYS A 116 8.58 -17.30 -1.08
CA LYS A 116 8.46 -17.54 -2.54
C LYS A 116 9.36 -18.68 -3.01
N LYS A 117 10.54 -18.83 -2.40
CA LYS A 117 11.52 -19.87 -2.75
C LYS A 117 11.11 -21.26 -2.26
N GLU A 118 10.34 -21.34 -1.18
CA GLU A 118 10.03 -22.63 -0.53
C GLU A 118 8.56 -23.07 -0.61
N MET A 119 7.59 -22.16 -0.82
CA MET A 119 6.17 -22.49 -0.60
C MET A 119 5.16 -21.97 -1.65
N GLY A 120 5.57 -21.26 -2.71
CA GLY A 120 4.63 -20.82 -3.75
C GLY A 120 3.48 -19.96 -3.23
N THR A 121 3.72 -19.15 -2.19
CA THR A 121 2.71 -18.27 -1.61
C THR A 121 2.56 -17.03 -2.48
N GLU A 122 1.38 -16.84 -3.06
CA GLU A 122 1.03 -15.68 -3.93
C GLU A 122 0.79 -14.38 -3.15
N ASP A 123 0.88 -14.45 -1.82
CA ASP A 123 0.30 -13.50 -0.89
C ASP A 123 1.26 -12.38 -0.45
N CYS A 124 2.41 -12.26 -1.12
CA CYS A 124 3.43 -11.24 -0.90
C CYS A 124 3.55 -10.34 -2.13
N PRO A 125 3.64 -9.01 -1.96
CA PRO A 125 3.88 -8.09 -3.08
C PRO A 125 5.07 -8.53 -3.94
N MET A 126 4.98 -8.31 -5.25
CA MET A 126 6.12 -8.53 -6.13
C MET A 126 7.15 -7.44 -5.93
N HIS A 127 8.36 -7.84 -5.57
CA HIS A 127 9.50 -6.95 -5.38
C HIS A 127 10.17 -6.66 -6.71
N LEU A 128 10.32 -5.39 -7.06
CA LEU A 128 10.82 -4.96 -8.37
C LEU A 128 11.86 -3.84 -8.23
N GLU A 129 12.90 -3.92 -9.05
CA GLU A 129 13.99 -2.95 -9.15
C GLU A 129 13.92 -2.16 -10.48
N ASP A 130 14.81 -1.17 -10.63
CA ASP A 130 14.89 -0.34 -11.84
C ASP A 130 15.05 -1.17 -13.13
N GLY A 131 14.16 -0.94 -14.09
CA GLY A 131 14.12 -1.62 -15.37
C GLY A 131 13.25 -2.88 -15.40
N ASP A 132 12.75 -3.33 -14.24
CA ASP A 132 11.88 -4.50 -14.17
C ASP A 132 10.52 -4.26 -14.84
N LYS A 133 9.89 -5.38 -15.20
CA LYS A 133 8.63 -5.41 -15.92
C LYS A 133 7.48 -5.82 -14.99
N ILE A 134 6.45 -5.00 -14.95
CA ILE A 134 5.15 -5.28 -14.33
C ILE A 134 4.23 -5.80 -15.43
N ASP A 135 3.94 -7.10 -15.42
CA ASP A 135 3.05 -7.73 -16.40
C ASP A 135 1.62 -7.78 -15.86
N LEU A 136 0.70 -7.02 -16.48
CA LEU A 136 -0.71 -6.97 -16.05
C LEU A 136 -1.61 -7.95 -16.81
N SER A 137 -1.04 -8.95 -17.51
CA SER A 137 -1.81 -9.95 -18.26
C SER A 137 -2.67 -10.88 -17.39
N GLU A 138 -2.32 -11.05 -16.11
CA GLU A 138 -3.09 -11.86 -15.14
C GLU A 138 -4.29 -11.11 -14.53
N LEU A 139 -4.46 -9.81 -14.81
CA LEU A 139 -5.57 -9.03 -14.26
C LEU A 139 -6.84 -9.24 -15.06
N GLU A 140 -7.86 -9.73 -14.37
CA GLU A 140 -9.22 -9.80 -14.91
C GLU A 140 -9.95 -8.48 -14.74
N VAL A 141 -10.96 -8.27 -15.59
CA VAL A 141 -11.84 -7.10 -15.49
C VAL A 141 -12.66 -7.25 -14.21
N HIS A 142 -12.43 -6.35 -13.26
CA HIS A 142 -13.21 -6.29 -12.04
C HIS A 142 -14.63 -5.80 -12.39
N SER A 143 -15.63 -6.67 -12.19
CA SER A 143 -17.03 -6.40 -12.50
C SER A 143 -17.86 -6.22 -11.23
N HIS A 144 -18.69 -5.19 -11.20
CA HIS A 144 -19.52 -4.82 -10.05
C HIS A 144 -20.84 -5.64 -9.97
N GLU A 145 -20.87 -6.86 -10.52
CA GLU A 145 -22.08 -7.69 -10.47
C GLU A 145 -22.34 -8.16 -9.03
N GLY A 146 -23.40 -7.59 -8.45
CA GLY A 146 -23.64 -7.56 -7.02
C GLY A 146 -23.68 -8.92 -6.34
N HIS A 147 -23.10 -8.95 -5.14
CA HIS A 147 -23.35 -9.86 -4.02
C HIS A 147 -24.50 -10.88 -4.22
N ASP A 148 -24.25 -11.94 -4.99
CA ASP A 148 -24.89 -13.23 -4.74
C ASP A 148 -23.94 -14.03 -3.86
N HIS A 149 -24.28 -14.17 -2.58
CA HIS A 149 -23.54 -14.99 -1.63
C HIS A 149 -23.80 -16.47 -1.90
N GLY A 150 -23.44 -16.92 -3.10
CA GLY A 150 -23.67 -18.27 -3.59
C GLY A 150 -22.43 -18.82 -4.26
N ARG A 151 -21.64 -19.58 -3.48
CA ARG A 151 -20.66 -20.58 -3.97
C ARG A 151 -19.33 -20.02 -4.51
N ARG A 152 -18.36 -19.82 -3.60
CA ARG A 152 -16.93 -19.87 -3.92
C ARG A 152 -16.56 -21.30 -4.33
N ASP A 153 -16.74 -21.63 -5.60
CA ASP A 153 -16.00 -22.74 -6.20
C ASP A 153 -14.58 -22.23 -6.46
N SER A 154 -13.62 -22.85 -5.79
CA SER A 154 -12.20 -22.55 -5.88
C SER A 154 -11.66 -22.86 -7.28
N HIS A 155 -11.63 -21.85 -8.15
CA HIS A 155 -10.66 -21.82 -9.24
C HIS A 155 -9.37 -21.18 -8.71
N ALA A 156 -8.28 -21.93 -8.80
CA ALA A 156 -6.95 -21.38 -8.62
C ALA A 156 -6.59 -20.57 -9.89
N GLY A 157 -6.25 -19.29 -9.73
CA GLY A 157 -5.43 -18.56 -10.72
C GLY A 157 -5.98 -17.25 -11.32
N GLU A 158 -6.84 -16.49 -10.65
CA GLU A 158 -7.39 -15.22 -11.17
C GLU A 158 -7.21 -14.10 -10.13
N LYS A 159 -6.63 -12.95 -10.51
CA LYS A 159 -6.32 -11.83 -9.59
C LYS A 159 -7.10 -10.58 -9.98
N GLU A 160 -8.01 -10.16 -9.11
CA GLU A 160 -8.73 -8.88 -9.22
C GLU A 160 -7.82 -7.67 -8.96
N SER A 161 -6.70 -7.87 -8.26
CA SER A 161 -5.72 -6.83 -7.96
C SER A 161 -4.30 -7.40 -7.87
N MET A 162 -3.33 -6.61 -8.30
CA MET A 162 -1.91 -6.97 -8.27
C MET A 162 -1.13 -5.97 -7.43
N PHE A 163 -0.50 -6.45 -6.35
CA PHE A 163 0.33 -5.64 -5.46
C PHE A 163 1.81 -5.78 -5.79
N VAL A 164 2.50 -4.65 -5.93
CA VAL A 164 3.94 -4.60 -6.21
C VAL A 164 4.63 -3.63 -5.27
N LEU A 165 5.79 -4.03 -4.76
CA LEU A 165 6.70 -3.18 -4.02
C LEU A 165 7.82 -2.74 -4.97
N LEU A 166 7.90 -1.43 -5.22
CA LEU A 166 8.87 -0.85 -6.13
C LEU A 166 10.04 -0.27 -5.33
N GLU A 167 11.26 -0.73 -5.58
CA GLU A 167 12.45 -0.16 -4.95
C GLU A 167 13.02 1.00 -5.76
N MET A 168 13.25 2.11 -5.06
CA MET A 168 13.80 3.32 -5.66
C MET A 168 15.32 3.25 -5.70
N MET A 169 15.90 3.47 -6.87
CA MET A 169 17.35 3.43 -7.05
C MET A 169 17.97 4.76 -6.64
N ASP A 170 18.37 4.91 -5.37
CA ASP A 170 18.88 6.18 -4.81
C ASP A 170 20.10 6.76 -5.57
N SER A 171 20.90 5.89 -6.21
CA SER A 171 22.02 6.31 -7.06
C SER A 171 21.61 6.99 -8.38
N LYS A 172 20.32 6.97 -8.74
CA LYS A 172 19.77 7.57 -9.96
C LYS A 172 18.83 8.74 -9.63
N ALA A 173 18.73 9.68 -10.57
CA ALA A 173 17.78 10.79 -10.50
C ALA A 173 16.33 10.35 -10.76
N GLU A 174 16.17 9.24 -11.48
CA GLU A 174 14.89 8.62 -11.79
C GLU A 174 15.02 7.09 -11.75
N THR A 175 13.93 6.43 -11.34
CA THR A 175 13.74 4.97 -11.36
C THR A 175 12.58 4.67 -12.30
N LYS A 176 12.72 3.66 -13.15
CA LYS A 176 11.76 3.33 -14.22
C LYS A 176 11.34 1.88 -14.15
N PHE A 177 10.07 1.63 -14.40
CA PHE A 177 9.48 0.31 -14.53
C PHE A 177 8.73 0.22 -15.86
N THR A 178 8.71 -0.98 -16.44
CA THR A 178 7.93 -1.24 -17.66
C THR A 178 6.58 -1.82 -17.27
N LEU A 179 5.50 -1.09 -17.53
CA LEU A 179 4.13 -1.59 -17.38
C LEU A 179 3.67 -2.23 -18.68
N SER A 180 3.39 -3.53 -18.67
CA SER A 180 2.99 -4.29 -19.85
C SER A 180 1.51 -4.58 -19.86
N ILE A 181 0.84 -3.98 -20.82
CA ILE A 181 -0.60 -4.07 -21.00
C ILE A 181 -0.90 -5.08 -22.10
N ALA A 182 -1.44 -6.24 -21.73
CA ALA A 182 -1.78 -7.29 -22.69
C ALA A 182 -3.02 -6.96 -23.52
N ASP A 183 -4.00 -6.29 -22.90
CA ASP A 183 -5.27 -5.91 -23.49
C ASP A 183 -5.53 -4.43 -23.27
N THR A 184 -5.96 -3.72 -24.33
CA THR A 184 -6.41 -2.34 -24.17
C THR A 184 -7.59 -2.28 -23.21
N GLY A 185 -7.58 -1.34 -22.27
CA GLY A 185 -8.69 -1.17 -21.33
C GLY A 185 -8.47 -0.10 -20.27
N THR A 186 -9.40 -0.08 -19.32
CA THR A 186 -9.40 0.82 -18.16
C THR A 186 -8.63 0.15 -17.02
N TYR A 187 -7.64 0.86 -16.48
CA TYR A 187 -6.81 0.37 -15.37
C TYR A 187 -6.76 1.39 -14.24
N ALA A 188 -6.93 0.94 -13.00
CA ALA A 188 -6.68 1.75 -11.81
C ALA A 188 -5.28 1.47 -11.28
N MET A 189 -4.55 2.54 -10.98
CA MET A 189 -3.27 2.52 -10.28
C MET A 189 -3.46 3.15 -8.90
N ILE A 190 -3.22 2.37 -7.86
CA ILE A 190 -3.40 2.74 -6.46
C ILE A 190 -2.00 2.89 -5.84
N THR A 191 -1.68 4.03 -5.25
CA THR A 191 -0.32 4.33 -4.76
C THR A 191 -0.30 4.67 -3.28
N GLN A 192 0.69 4.13 -2.55
CA GLN A 192 0.94 4.46 -1.15
C GLN A 192 1.09 5.97 -0.95
N HIS A 193 1.85 6.64 -1.83
CA HIS A 193 2.04 8.09 -1.79
C HIS A 193 1.28 8.81 -2.89
N MET A 194 1.06 10.09 -2.67
CA MET A 194 0.56 11.02 -3.69
C MET A 194 1.48 11.10 -4.92
N MET A 195 0.88 11.03 -6.11
CA MET A 195 1.61 11.06 -7.39
C MET A 195 2.44 12.36 -7.61
N THR A 196 2.08 13.46 -6.94
CA THR A 196 2.85 14.72 -6.95
C THR A 196 4.27 14.57 -6.42
N GLU A 197 4.53 13.54 -5.61
CA GLU A 197 5.84 13.26 -5.02
C GLU A 197 6.78 12.55 -5.99
N PHE A 198 6.30 12.13 -7.17
CA PHE A 198 7.08 11.39 -8.16
C PHE A 198 7.48 12.24 -9.38
N GLY A 199 7.14 13.53 -9.36
CA GLY A 199 7.37 14.47 -10.45
C GLY A 199 6.36 14.37 -11.60
N GLU A 200 6.61 15.12 -12.68
CA GLU A 200 5.71 15.15 -13.83
C GLU A 200 6.02 14.06 -14.86
N ASN A 201 4.98 13.68 -15.62
CA ASN A 201 5.01 12.67 -16.69
C ASN A 201 5.47 11.30 -16.17
N TYR A 202 4.88 10.87 -15.05
CA TYR A 202 5.19 9.62 -14.38
C TYR A 202 4.76 8.39 -15.19
N LEU A 203 3.85 8.51 -16.16
CA LEU A 203 3.48 7.43 -17.06
C LEU A 203 3.61 7.88 -18.51
N THR A 204 4.35 7.14 -19.32
CA THR A 204 4.51 7.43 -20.75
C THR A 204 4.27 6.20 -21.60
N ALA A 205 3.63 6.36 -22.76
CA ALA A 205 3.53 5.29 -23.75
C ALA A 205 4.90 4.99 -24.40
N ALA A 206 5.02 3.88 -25.12
CA ALA A 206 6.25 3.47 -25.82
C ALA A 206 6.92 4.55 -26.71
N GLY A 207 6.17 5.55 -27.16
CA GLY A 207 6.69 6.70 -27.92
C GLY A 207 7.13 7.91 -27.07
N GLY A 208 7.11 7.81 -25.74
CA GLY A 208 7.43 8.90 -24.82
C GLY A 208 6.30 9.92 -24.61
N ALA A 209 5.12 9.69 -25.19
CA ALA A 209 3.96 10.53 -24.96
C ALA A 209 3.45 10.34 -23.53
N ASN A 210 3.25 11.45 -22.81
CA ASN A 210 2.70 11.42 -21.46
C ASN A 210 1.26 10.88 -21.46
N VAL A 211 0.97 9.94 -20.58
CA VAL A 211 -0.36 9.36 -20.37
C VAL A 211 -0.90 9.94 -19.06
N LYS A 212 -2.02 10.65 -19.16
CA LYS A 212 -2.70 11.24 -18.00
C LYS A 212 -3.85 10.36 -17.54
N PRO A 213 -4.18 10.37 -16.24
CA PRO A 213 -5.37 9.70 -15.75
C PRO A 213 -6.61 10.35 -16.35
N THR A 214 -7.61 9.53 -16.68
CA THR A 214 -8.95 9.97 -17.09
C THR A 214 -9.81 10.36 -15.90
N ASP A 215 -9.52 9.80 -14.71
CA ASP A 215 -10.19 10.12 -13.45
C ASP A 215 -9.19 9.96 -12.29
N VAL A 216 -9.39 10.72 -11.22
CA VAL A 216 -8.57 10.67 -10.01
C VAL A 216 -9.51 10.58 -8.82
N SER A 217 -9.27 9.61 -7.95
CA SER A 217 -10.01 9.41 -6.70
C SER A 217 -9.08 9.33 -5.49
N PHE A 218 -9.62 9.65 -4.33
CA PHE A 218 -8.93 9.67 -3.04
C PHE A 218 -9.69 8.80 -2.05
N PRO A 219 -9.01 8.06 -1.17
CA PRO A 219 -9.68 7.33 -0.11
C PRO A 219 -10.56 8.31 0.70
N PRO A 220 -11.78 7.90 1.10
CA PRO A 220 -12.64 8.74 1.90
C PRO A 220 -11.98 9.09 3.23
N VAL A 221 -11.91 10.38 3.55
CA VAL A 221 -11.41 10.86 4.85
C VAL A 221 -12.37 10.40 5.94
N GLU A 222 -11.92 9.51 6.82
CA GLU A 222 -12.70 9.12 8.00
C GLU A 222 -12.76 10.30 8.97
N VAL A 223 -13.83 11.09 8.90
CA VAL A 223 -14.13 12.07 9.93
C VAL A 223 -14.52 11.31 11.18
N LYS A 224 -13.58 11.11 12.11
CA LYS A 224 -13.89 10.71 13.49
C LYS A 224 -14.73 11.83 14.12
N THR A 225 -16.05 11.75 13.98
CA THR A 225 -16.95 12.57 14.78
C THR A 225 -16.80 12.11 16.23
N THR A 226 -16.03 12.84 17.02
CA THR A 226 -15.99 12.71 18.47
C THR A 226 -17.34 13.17 19.02
N SER A 227 -18.34 12.29 18.96
CA SER A 227 -19.57 12.47 19.72
C SER A 227 -19.23 12.30 21.20
N SER A 228 -18.84 13.39 21.84
CA SER A 228 -18.80 13.49 23.29
C SER A 228 -20.24 13.44 23.81
N SER A 229 -20.78 12.24 23.95
CA SER A 229 -22.01 12.03 24.71
C SER A 229 -21.68 12.25 26.20
N SER A 230 -21.78 13.49 26.64
CA SER A 230 -21.84 13.82 28.06
C SER A 230 -23.17 13.29 28.60
N SER A 231 -23.14 12.03 29.03
CA SER A 231 -24.22 11.38 29.77
C SER A 231 -24.27 11.98 31.19
N THR A 232 -24.93 13.13 31.34
CA THR A 232 -25.38 13.58 32.67
C THR A 232 -26.71 12.89 32.99
N ARG A 233 -26.62 11.88 33.85
CA ARG A 233 -27.77 11.28 34.54
C ARG A 233 -28.43 12.34 35.46
N PRO A 234 -29.77 12.51 35.47
CA PRO A 234 -30.41 13.35 36.46
C PRO A 234 -30.65 12.56 37.75
N LEU A 235 -30.09 13.04 38.85
CA LEU A 235 -30.49 12.65 40.21
C LEU A 235 -31.01 13.89 40.94
N GLY A 236 -32.33 13.89 41.17
CA GLY A 236 -32.96 14.22 42.44
C GLY A 236 -32.75 15.60 43.08
N LEU A 237 -33.87 16.34 43.16
CA LEU A 237 -34.27 17.26 44.23
C LEU A 237 -33.34 18.44 44.57
N GLY A 238 -33.72 19.63 44.08
CA GLY A 238 -33.22 20.90 44.56
C GLY A 238 -34.13 22.04 44.13
N MET A 239 -35.00 22.44 45.05
CA MET A 239 -35.97 23.53 44.98
C MET A 239 -35.28 24.91 44.83
N VAL A 240 -36.08 25.93 44.47
CA VAL A 240 -35.87 27.41 44.58
C VAL A 240 -35.65 28.09 43.21
N LEU A 241 -36.71 28.59 42.53
CA LEU A 241 -37.41 29.89 42.66
C LEU A 241 -36.62 31.11 42.14
N VAL A 242 -37.33 31.96 41.37
CA VAL A 242 -37.07 33.36 40.95
C VAL A 242 -35.90 33.58 39.96
N SER A 243 -35.98 34.37 38.88
CA SER A 243 -36.84 35.51 38.54
C SER A 243 -36.97 35.67 37.02
N LEU A 244 -38.19 35.99 36.57
CA LEU A 244 -38.42 36.80 35.38
C LEU A 244 -37.86 38.20 35.64
N LEU A 245 -37.04 38.75 34.74
CA LEU A 245 -37.01 40.18 34.42
C LEU A 245 -36.22 40.43 33.13
N ALA A 246 -36.91 41.08 32.19
CA ALA A 246 -36.43 41.54 30.91
C ALA A 246 -35.36 42.64 31.06
N ILE A 247 -34.41 42.70 30.11
CA ILE A 247 -33.94 43.98 29.57
C ILE A 247 -33.71 43.83 28.06
N MET A 248 -34.55 44.51 27.30
CA MET A 248 -34.33 44.87 25.90
C MET A 248 -33.19 45.87 25.76
N GLY A 249 -32.44 45.73 24.66
CA GLY A 249 -32.02 46.85 23.82
C GLY A 249 -30.77 47.61 24.26
N TYR A 250 -29.75 47.60 23.40
CA TYR A 250 -29.01 48.82 23.08
C TYR A 250 -28.60 48.79 21.60
N LEU A 251 -29.19 49.73 20.86
CA LEU A 251 -28.77 50.23 19.56
C LEU A 251 -28.54 51.72 19.81
N VAL A 252 -27.46 52.24 19.21
CA VAL A 252 -26.84 53.58 19.33
C VAL A 252 -25.77 53.69 20.40
#